data_AF-A0A1V5FEP0-F1
#
_entry.id   AF-A0A1V5FEP0-F1
#
_cell.length_a   1.000
_cell.length_b   1.000
_cell.length_c   1.000
_cell.angle_alpha   90.00
_cell.angle_beta   90.00
_cell.angle_gamma   90.00
#
_symmetry.space_group_name_H-M   'P 1'
#
loop_
_entity.id
_entity.type
_entity.pdbx_description
1 polymer ?
#
loop_
_entity_poly.entity_id
_entity_poly.type
_entity_poly.pdbx_seq_one_letter_code
_entity_poly.pdbx_strand_id
1 'polypeptide(L)'
;MAWHTCRFVDAVAAAGKAEYPLPMFANAWLINAPTQKPGVYPSGGPVDRMLDIWMAGAPHLDALAPDIYRPDFRAVCQAYVHAGNPLVIPEARRDERCASTALYAIGEHEAVMFAPFGIDSIELPHPLTETYRALGEIAPLLLERRGKKMTAGFYQEKDQEEWTRDLGIFRLRVKTRSPLKEGAAPGGAIVVALEKDEYLIAGQGLNFEFESLDAGRPNAELLWVDEGDFRRGQWIAGRRLNGDENGHGQWINLDNTMQIVKAKIFAY
;
A
#
# COMPACT_ATOMS: atom_id res chain seq x y z
N MET A 1 2.23 25.97 19.90
CA MET A 1 3.09 24.80 20.20
C MET A 1 3.72 24.25 18.93
N ALA A 2 2.95 23.70 17.98
CA ALA A 2 3.48 23.07 16.76
C ALA A 2 4.55 23.89 16.03
N TRP A 3 4.33 25.19 15.82
CA TRP A 3 5.32 26.09 15.20
C TRP A 3 6.68 26.08 15.92
N HIS A 4 6.70 26.16 17.24
CA HIS A 4 7.96 26.17 18.00
C HIS A 4 8.61 24.79 18.01
N THR A 5 7.82 23.72 18.09
CA THR A 5 8.31 22.34 18.01
C THR A 5 8.96 22.07 16.66
N CYS A 6 8.29 22.38 15.55
CA CYS A 6 8.84 22.13 14.22
C CYS A 6 10.08 23.00 13.94
N ARG A 7 10.09 24.28 14.35
CA ARG A 7 11.28 25.15 14.26
C ARG A 7 12.49 24.60 15.03
N PHE A 8 12.25 24.00 16.19
CA PHE A 8 13.33 23.36 16.96
C PHE A 8 13.85 22.12 16.24
N VAL A 9 12.95 21.23 15.81
CA VAL A 9 13.32 20.01 15.08
C VAL A 9 14.06 20.35 13.78
N ASP A 10 13.64 21.39 13.08
CA ASP A 10 14.29 21.89 11.86
C ASP A 10 15.74 22.33 12.11
N ALA A 11 15.99 23.05 13.21
CA ALA A 11 17.35 23.47 13.56
C ALA A 11 18.26 22.26 13.81
N VAL A 12 17.73 21.20 14.43
CA VAL A 12 18.44 19.93 14.61
C VAL A 12 18.68 19.23 13.27
N ALA A 13 17.66 19.14 12.41
CA ALA A 13 17.77 18.53 11.09
C ALA A 13 18.78 19.27 10.20
N ALA A 14 18.75 20.60 10.18
CA ALA A 14 19.70 21.44 9.45
C ALA A 14 21.14 21.22 9.91
N ALA A 15 21.37 21.21 11.23
CA ALA A 15 22.69 20.94 11.79
C ALA A 15 23.18 19.52 11.43
N GLY A 16 22.33 18.51 11.54
CA GLY A 16 22.68 17.13 11.17
C GLY A 16 22.99 16.98 9.68
N LYS A 17 22.18 17.59 8.81
CA LYS A 17 22.40 17.57 7.35
C LYS A 17 23.66 18.33 6.91
N ALA A 18 24.09 19.34 7.67
CA ALA A 18 25.35 20.03 7.40
C ALA A 18 26.58 19.13 7.60
N GLU A 19 26.50 18.16 8.52
CA GLU A 19 27.55 17.16 8.73
C GLU A 19 27.41 15.97 7.77
N TYR A 20 26.20 15.41 7.64
CA TYR A 20 25.94 14.30 6.74
C TYR A 20 24.48 14.29 6.25
N PRO A 21 24.21 14.59 4.97
CA PRO A 21 22.87 14.90 4.47
C PRO A 21 22.02 13.64 4.18
N LEU A 22 21.81 12.79 5.19
CA LEU A 22 20.85 11.68 5.10
C LEU A 22 19.40 12.20 5.05
N PRO A 23 18.46 11.44 4.45
CA PRO A 23 17.04 11.69 4.61
C PRO A 23 16.63 11.66 6.09
N MET A 24 15.81 12.62 6.50
CA MET A 24 15.29 12.78 7.86
C MET A 24 13.78 12.98 7.83
N PHE A 25 13.08 12.44 8.82
CA PHE A 25 11.65 12.62 8.98
C PHE A 25 11.29 12.83 10.45
N ALA A 26 10.09 13.36 10.69
CA ALA A 26 9.48 13.39 12.02
C ALA A 26 8.23 12.51 12.04
N ASN A 27 8.16 11.60 13.00
CA ASN A 27 6.98 10.75 13.19
C ASN A 27 5.88 11.46 13.99
N ALA A 28 4.65 11.00 13.81
CA ALA A 28 3.46 11.60 14.39
C ALA A 28 2.66 10.56 15.18
N TRP A 29 2.58 10.78 16.49
CA TRP A 29 1.53 10.19 17.31
C TRP A 29 0.18 10.82 16.90
N LEU A 30 -0.62 10.03 16.20
CA LEU A 30 -1.91 10.44 15.66
C LEU A 30 -2.97 10.75 16.73
N ILE A 31 -3.89 11.63 16.35
CA ILE A 31 -5.11 11.87 17.13
C ILE A 31 -6.03 10.65 16.96
N ASN A 32 -6.55 10.09 18.05
CA ASN A 32 -7.36 8.87 18.00
C ASN A 32 -8.87 9.15 17.86
N ALA A 33 -9.32 10.35 18.19
CA ALA A 33 -10.71 10.77 18.01
C ALA A 33 -10.77 12.25 17.58
N PRO A 34 -11.63 12.64 16.62
CA PRO A 34 -11.73 14.03 16.16
C PRO A 34 -11.98 15.05 17.29
N THR A 35 -12.68 14.63 18.35
CA THR A 35 -13.02 15.44 19.53
C THR A 35 -11.89 15.52 20.57
N GLN A 36 -10.81 14.77 20.38
CA GLN A 36 -9.69 14.73 21.32
C GLN A 36 -8.96 16.09 21.32
N LYS A 37 -8.92 16.71 22.49
CA LYS A 37 -8.33 18.04 22.68
C LYS A 37 -6.79 17.97 22.67
N PRO A 38 -6.10 19.01 22.16
CA PRO A 38 -4.65 19.15 22.33
C PRO A 38 -4.26 19.03 23.81
N GLY A 39 -3.22 18.25 24.09
CA GLY A 39 -2.77 17.92 25.45
C GLY A 39 -3.29 16.58 25.97
N VAL A 40 -4.36 16.02 25.38
CA VAL A 40 -4.76 14.63 25.58
C VAL A 40 -3.97 13.70 24.65
N TYR A 41 -3.69 14.16 23.43
CA TYR A 41 -2.63 13.63 22.57
C TYR A 41 -1.42 14.57 22.67
N PRO A 42 -0.19 14.13 22.32
CA PRO A 42 1.01 14.98 22.39
C PRO A 42 0.88 16.17 21.43
N SER A 43 0.45 17.30 21.98
CA SER A 43 0.24 18.53 21.21
C SER A 43 1.59 19.07 20.75
N GLY A 44 1.70 19.37 19.46
CA GLY A 44 2.90 19.92 18.85
C GLY A 44 3.41 19.08 17.69
N GLY A 45 3.16 17.77 17.68
CA GLY A 45 3.62 16.86 16.62
C GLY A 45 2.99 17.11 15.23
N PRO A 46 3.54 16.47 14.18
CA PRO A 46 3.10 16.64 12.79
C PRO A 46 1.83 15.82 12.47
N VAL A 47 0.80 15.97 13.30
CA VAL A 47 -0.52 15.37 13.03
C VAL A 47 -1.13 15.94 11.74
N ASP A 48 -2.03 15.20 11.11
CA ASP A 48 -2.74 15.55 9.87
C ASP A 48 -3.19 17.03 9.78
N ARG A 49 -3.84 17.56 10.81
CA ARG A 49 -4.31 18.96 10.86
C ARG A 49 -3.22 20.01 10.99
N MET A 50 -1.97 19.62 11.24
CA MET A 50 -0.81 20.50 11.44
C MET A 50 0.27 20.32 10.38
N LEU A 51 0.03 19.51 9.34
CA LEU A 51 1.02 19.23 8.30
C LEU A 51 1.54 20.51 7.63
N ASP A 52 0.66 21.43 7.24
CA ASP A 52 1.08 22.70 6.61
C ASP A 52 2.01 23.54 7.50
N ILE A 53 1.74 23.58 8.80
CA ILE A 53 2.55 24.31 9.78
C ILE A 53 3.93 23.65 9.92
N TRP A 54 3.98 22.31 9.91
CA TRP A 54 5.22 21.57 9.98
C TRP A 54 6.04 21.68 8.70
N MET A 55 5.42 21.60 7.53
CA MET A 55 6.09 21.78 6.24
C MET A 55 6.67 23.20 6.11
N ALA A 56 5.95 24.22 6.58
CA ALA A 56 6.45 25.59 6.57
C ALA A 56 7.55 25.84 7.62
N GLY A 57 7.44 25.23 8.80
CA GLY A 57 8.35 25.48 9.92
C GLY A 57 9.59 24.58 9.97
N ALA A 58 9.57 23.44 9.26
CA ALA A 58 10.66 22.48 9.20
C ALA A 58 11.05 22.05 7.78
N PRO A 59 11.50 22.99 6.93
CA PRO A 59 11.86 22.72 5.54
C PRO A 59 13.08 21.78 5.36
N HIS A 60 13.87 21.53 6.40
CA HIS A 60 14.98 20.57 6.34
C HIS A 60 14.56 19.12 6.62
N LEU A 61 13.28 18.84 6.92
CA LEU A 61 12.77 17.47 6.97
C LEU A 61 12.29 17.03 5.58
N ASP A 62 12.60 15.79 5.20
CA ASP A 62 12.21 15.21 3.91
C ASP A 62 10.82 14.55 3.96
N ALA A 63 10.33 14.21 5.15
CA ALA A 63 8.99 13.66 5.33
C ALA A 63 8.40 13.94 6.72
N LEU A 64 7.07 14.01 6.76
CA LEU A 64 6.24 13.91 7.96
C LEU A 64 5.51 12.58 7.92
N ALA A 65 5.62 11.80 8.98
CA ALA A 65 5.40 10.36 8.93
C ALA A 65 4.38 9.91 9.98
N PRO A 66 3.27 9.24 9.63
CA PRO A 66 2.30 8.80 10.62
C PRO A 66 2.68 7.48 11.30
N ASP A 67 2.47 7.39 12.61
CA ASP A 67 2.47 6.13 13.35
C ASP A 67 1.06 5.54 13.32
N ILE A 68 0.81 4.54 12.46
CA ILE A 68 -0.54 4.09 12.14
C ILE A 68 -0.96 2.86 12.94
N TYR A 69 -1.61 3.11 14.09
CA TYR A 69 -2.29 2.08 14.90
C TYR A 69 -3.81 2.11 14.80
N ARG A 70 -4.35 3.15 14.14
CA ARG A 70 -5.78 3.39 13.97
C ARG A 70 -6.42 2.41 12.96
N PRO A 71 -7.73 2.13 13.11
CA PRO A 71 -8.44 1.24 12.19
C PRO A 71 -8.67 1.84 10.80
N ASP A 72 -8.73 3.16 10.67
CA ASP A 72 -8.97 3.89 9.41
C ASP A 72 -7.66 4.13 8.64
N PHE A 73 -6.94 3.04 8.37
CA PHE A 73 -5.60 3.04 7.78
C PHE A 73 -5.56 3.80 6.45
N ARG A 74 -6.57 3.60 5.59
CA ARG A 74 -6.63 4.24 4.27
C ARG A 74 -6.75 5.76 4.36
N ALA A 75 -7.58 6.24 5.28
CA ALA A 75 -7.80 7.67 5.49
C ALA A 75 -6.53 8.35 6.01
N VAL A 76 -5.80 7.70 6.93
CA VAL A 76 -4.52 8.20 7.42
C VAL A 76 -3.48 8.26 6.31
N CYS A 77 -3.34 7.22 5.48
CA CYS A 77 -2.42 7.26 4.34
C CYS A 77 -2.73 8.44 3.41
N GLN A 78 -4.00 8.62 3.06
CA GLN A 78 -4.46 9.70 2.19
C GLN A 78 -4.18 11.10 2.79
N ALA A 79 -4.31 11.26 4.10
CA ALA A 79 -4.04 12.52 4.78
C ALA A 79 -2.55 12.89 4.78
N TYR A 80 -1.64 11.92 4.74
CA TYR A 80 -0.19 12.17 4.75
C TYR A 80 0.44 12.22 3.35
N VAL A 81 -0.26 11.76 2.31
CA VAL A 81 0.07 12.11 0.91
C VAL A 81 -0.44 13.53 0.63
N HIS A 82 0.23 14.50 1.26
CA HIS A 82 -0.18 15.91 1.29
C HIS A 82 0.92 16.80 0.76
N ALA A 83 0.60 17.70 -0.17
CA ALA A 83 1.51 18.74 -0.68
C ALA A 83 2.92 18.24 -1.09
N GLY A 84 3.03 17.03 -1.66
CA GLY A 84 4.30 16.44 -2.09
C GLY A 84 5.08 15.69 -1.01
N ASN A 85 4.54 15.59 0.21
CA ASN A 85 5.10 14.75 1.26
C ASN A 85 5.09 13.27 0.84
N PRO A 86 6.24 12.57 0.83
CA PRO A 86 6.26 11.15 0.57
C PRO A 86 5.64 10.40 1.74
N LEU A 87 4.86 9.34 1.46
CA LEU A 87 4.32 8.51 2.51
C LEU A 87 5.41 7.62 3.12
N VAL A 88 5.78 7.92 4.36
CA VAL A 88 6.69 7.14 5.22
C VAL A 88 5.89 6.64 6.41
N ILE A 89 5.75 5.34 6.60
CA ILE A 89 5.04 4.75 7.74
C ILE A 89 6.07 4.04 8.63
N PRO A 90 6.69 4.75 9.59
CA PRO A 90 7.76 4.24 10.45
C PRO A 90 7.24 3.33 11.56
N GLU A 91 5.94 3.44 11.88
CA GLU A 91 5.26 2.54 12.79
C GLU A 91 3.89 2.15 12.25
N ALA A 92 3.59 0.87 12.35
CA ALA A 92 2.27 0.31 12.11
C ALA A 92 2.00 -0.84 13.10
N ARG A 93 0.74 -1.27 13.17
CA ARG A 93 0.37 -2.52 13.88
C ARG A 93 1.25 -3.67 13.38
N ARG A 94 1.57 -4.61 14.28
CA ARG A 94 2.30 -5.86 13.94
C ARG A 94 1.40 -7.08 13.78
N ASP A 95 0.10 -6.94 14.02
CA ASP A 95 -0.84 -8.05 13.80
C ASP A 95 -0.96 -8.38 12.31
N GLU A 96 -1.66 -9.46 11.96
CA GLU A 96 -1.73 -9.97 10.58
C GLU A 96 -2.20 -8.93 9.55
N ARG A 97 -2.91 -7.87 9.98
CA ARG A 97 -3.34 -6.76 9.13
C ARG A 97 -2.18 -6.05 8.45
N CYS A 98 -1.01 -6.06 9.09
CA CYS A 98 0.16 -5.33 8.58
C CYS A 98 0.65 -5.84 7.22
N ALA A 99 0.39 -7.11 6.89
CA ALA A 99 0.65 -7.67 5.57
C ALA A 99 -0.16 -6.92 4.49
N SER A 100 -1.48 -6.84 4.67
CA SER A 100 -2.39 -6.25 3.69
C SER A 100 -2.27 -4.73 3.64
N THR A 101 -2.00 -4.07 4.78
CA THR A 101 -1.78 -2.62 4.79
C THR A 101 -0.44 -2.22 4.16
N ALA A 102 0.60 -3.05 4.23
CA ALA A 102 1.84 -2.84 3.49
C ALA A 102 1.62 -2.82 1.98
N LEU A 103 0.90 -3.83 1.45
CA LEU A 103 0.55 -3.92 0.03
C LEU A 103 -0.24 -2.70 -0.44
N TYR A 104 -1.21 -2.25 0.37
CA TYR A 104 -1.99 -1.05 0.07
C TYR A 104 -1.16 0.23 0.09
N ALA A 105 -0.37 0.47 1.15
CA ALA A 105 0.41 1.69 1.28
C ALA A 105 1.42 1.85 0.13
N ILE A 106 2.09 0.75 -0.23
CA ILE A 106 3.06 0.74 -1.33
C ILE A 106 2.36 0.80 -2.68
N GLY A 107 1.25 0.08 -2.87
CA GLY A 107 0.54 0.00 -4.14
C GLY A 107 -0.24 1.24 -4.52
N GLU A 108 -1.00 1.81 -3.57
CA GLU A 108 -1.90 2.94 -3.83
C GLU A 108 -1.20 4.29 -3.67
N HIS A 109 -0.31 4.40 -2.68
CA HIS A 109 0.33 5.67 -2.30
C HIS A 109 1.82 5.73 -2.61
N GLU A 110 2.38 4.69 -3.24
CA GLU A 110 3.81 4.58 -3.55
C GLU A 110 4.69 4.85 -2.32
N ALA A 111 4.24 4.35 -1.15
CA ALA A 111 4.91 4.53 0.12
C ALA A 111 6.39 4.11 0.03
N VAL A 112 7.27 4.99 0.48
CA VAL A 112 8.72 4.75 0.44
C VAL A 112 9.20 3.89 1.61
N MET A 113 8.39 3.81 2.66
CA MET A 113 8.68 3.03 3.87
C MET A 113 7.37 2.55 4.51
N PHE A 114 7.37 1.29 4.93
CA PHE A 114 6.35 0.72 5.80
C PHE A 114 7.04 -0.20 6.81
N ALA A 115 6.99 0.12 8.10
CA ALA A 115 7.69 -0.58 9.17
C ALA A 115 6.77 -0.88 10.36
N PRO A 116 6.23 -2.11 10.47
CA PRO A 116 5.49 -2.54 11.65
C PRO A 116 6.37 -2.46 12.91
N PHE A 117 5.79 -2.01 14.02
CA PHE A 117 6.52 -1.84 15.27
C PHE A 117 6.61 -3.15 16.07
N GLY A 118 7.77 -3.41 16.67
CA GLY A 118 7.96 -4.54 17.59
C GLY A 118 7.89 -5.92 16.92
N ILE A 119 8.51 -6.03 15.73
CA ILE A 119 8.58 -7.28 14.95
C ILE A 119 9.41 -8.37 15.63
N ASP A 120 10.28 -8.03 16.59
CA ASP A 120 11.03 -8.97 17.41
C ASP A 120 10.13 -9.89 18.27
N SER A 121 8.88 -9.49 18.48
CA SER A 121 7.90 -10.16 19.33
C SER A 121 6.79 -10.87 18.55
N ILE A 122 6.92 -11.05 17.22
CA ILE A 122 5.92 -11.77 16.42
C ILE A 122 6.13 -13.28 16.52
N GLU A 123 5.02 -14.02 16.58
CA GLU A 123 5.04 -15.48 16.47
C GLU A 123 5.00 -15.89 15.00
N LEU A 124 5.75 -16.94 14.65
CA LEU A 124 5.76 -17.50 13.30
C LEU A 124 4.90 -18.77 13.24
N PRO A 125 4.23 -19.05 12.10
CA PRO A 125 4.24 -18.28 10.85
C PRO A 125 3.45 -16.97 10.94
N HIS A 126 3.93 -15.94 10.21
CA HIS A 126 3.29 -14.63 10.15
C HIS A 126 3.16 -14.17 8.68
N PRO A 127 2.00 -13.63 8.23
CA PRO A 127 1.78 -13.26 6.82
C PRO A 127 2.71 -12.16 6.32
N LEU A 128 3.30 -11.37 7.22
CA LEU A 128 4.29 -10.35 6.89
C LEU A 128 5.54 -10.94 6.20
N THR A 129 5.94 -12.17 6.54
CA THR A 129 7.11 -12.84 5.96
C THR A 129 6.96 -12.99 4.45
N GLU A 130 5.86 -13.61 4.00
CA GLU A 130 5.60 -13.82 2.57
C GLU A 130 5.29 -12.50 1.86
N THR A 131 4.65 -11.55 2.55
CA THR A 131 4.39 -10.20 2.02
C THR A 131 5.68 -9.45 1.70
N TYR A 132 6.64 -9.44 2.62
CA TYR A 132 7.92 -8.77 2.41
C TYR A 132 8.82 -9.50 1.43
N ARG A 133 8.73 -10.84 1.37
CA ARG A 133 9.37 -11.61 0.30
C ARG A 133 8.85 -11.19 -1.07
N ALA A 134 7.53 -11.17 -1.25
CA ALA A 134 6.89 -10.75 -2.51
C ALA A 134 7.25 -9.30 -2.88
N LEU A 135 7.10 -8.37 -1.93
CA LEU A 135 7.45 -6.96 -2.12
C LEU A 135 8.93 -6.76 -2.46
N GLY A 136 9.83 -7.48 -1.78
CA GLY A 136 11.27 -7.40 -2.03
C GLY A 136 11.65 -7.86 -3.44
N GLU A 137 11.03 -8.94 -3.92
CA GLU A 137 11.27 -9.44 -5.27
C GLU A 137 10.71 -8.51 -6.37
N ILE A 138 9.56 -7.86 -6.13
CA ILE A 138 8.98 -6.89 -7.09
C ILE A 138 9.47 -5.45 -6.88
N ALA A 139 10.30 -5.18 -5.87
CA ALA A 139 10.77 -3.83 -5.55
C ALA A 139 11.45 -3.11 -6.74
N PRO A 140 12.31 -3.75 -7.56
CA PRO A 140 12.88 -3.09 -8.74
C PRO A 140 11.81 -2.61 -9.73
N LEU A 141 10.76 -3.41 -9.92
CA LEU A 141 9.63 -3.05 -10.77
C LEU A 141 8.84 -1.89 -10.16
N LEU A 142 8.54 -1.92 -8.86
CA LEU A 142 7.84 -0.82 -8.18
C LEU A 142 8.59 0.50 -8.29
N LEU A 143 9.92 0.47 -8.12
CA LEU A 143 10.77 1.66 -8.30
C LEU A 143 10.74 2.18 -9.74
N GLU A 144 10.74 1.29 -10.73
CA GLU A 144 10.59 1.67 -12.14
C GLU A 144 9.23 2.32 -12.43
N ARG A 145 8.17 1.89 -11.74
CA ARG A 145 6.79 2.37 -11.93
C ARG A 145 6.43 3.61 -11.12
N ARG A 146 7.26 4.00 -10.15
CA ARG A 146 7.01 5.13 -9.25
C ARG A 146 6.75 6.43 -10.03
N GLY A 147 5.71 7.16 -9.63
CA GLY A 147 5.26 8.41 -10.25
C GLY A 147 4.56 8.24 -11.60
N LYS A 148 4.44 7.01 -12.13
CA LYS A 148 3.83 6.74 -13.44
C LYS A 148 2.35 6.34 -13.35
N LYS A 149 1.79 6.26 -12.14
CA LYS A 149 0.40 5.81 -11.88
C LYS A 149 0.14 4.40 -12.46
N MET A 150 1.15 3.53 -12.34
CA MET A 150 1.11 2.15 -12.87
C MET A 150 0.95 1.11 -11.76
N THR A 151 0.64 1.54 -10.54
CA THR A 151 0.35 0.68 -9.40
C THR A 151 -1.02 1.00 -8.81
N ALA A 152 -1.64 0.00 -8.18
CA ALA A 152 -2.82 0.16 -7.35
C ALA A 152 -2.70 -0.73 -6.12
N GLY A 153 -3.19 -0.25 -4.98
CA GLY A 153 -3.20 -0.99 -3.72
C GLY A 153 -4.61 -1.19 -3.21
N PHE A 154 -4.88 -2.37 -2.65
CA PHE A 154 -6.19 -2.74 -2.10
C PHE A 154 -6.00 -3.30 -0.69
N TYR A 155 -6.90 -2.93 0.21
CA TYR A 155 -6.92 -3.39 1.60
C TYR A 155 -8.36 -3.45 2.10
N GLN A 156 -8.77 -4.62 2.58
CA GLN A 156 -10.07 -4.86 3.20
C GLN A 156 -10.15 -4.20 4.56
N GLU A 157 -11.00 -3.19 4.66
CA GLU A 157 -11.44 -2.61 5.94
C GLU A 157 -12.82 -3.18 6.30
N LYS A 158 -13.25 -2.99 7.56
CA LYS A 158 -14.47 -3.62 8.12
C LYS A 158 -15.72 -3.45 7.24
N ASP A 159 -15.90 -2.26 6.67
CA ASP A 159 -17.10 -1.90 5.91
C ASP A 159 -16.78 -1.65 4.41
N GLN A 160 -15.62 -2.14 3.93
CA GLN A 160 -15.18 -1.97 2.56
C GLN A 160 -14.84 -3.34 1.96
N GLU A 161 -15.76 -3.86 1.16
CA GLU A 161 -15.65 -5.19 0.54
C GLU A 161 -15.48 -5.15 -0.98
N GLU A 162 -15.74 -4.01 -1.62
CA GLU A 162 -15.61 -3.87 -3.08
C GLU A 162 -14.91 -2.57 -3.45
N TRP A 163 -14.12 -2.56 -4.51
CA TRP A 163 -13.43 -1.39 -5.04
C TRP A 163 -13.54 -1.32 -6.55
N THR A 164 -13.42 -0.11 -7.08
CA THR A 164 -13.23 0.11 -8.51
C THR A 164 -12.03 1.03 -8.69
N ARG A 165 -11.08 0.63 -9.55
CA ARG A 165 -9.89 1.42 -9.83
C ARG A 165 -9.48 1.30 -11.29
N ASP A 166 -9.29 2.43 -11.95
CA ASP A 166 -8.74 2.48 -13.30
C ASP A 166 -7.22 2.34 -13.22
N LEU A 167 -6.65 1.45 -14.03
CA LEU A 167 -5.22 1.22 -14.12
C LEU A 167 -4.84 0.82 -15.54
N GLY A 168 -4.11 1.69 -16.26
CA GLY A 168 -3.84 1.50 -17.68
C GLY A 168 -5.11 1.70 -18.51
N ILE A 169 -5.43 0.72 -19.37
CA ILE A 169 -6.63 0.76 -20.23
C ILE A 169 -7.82 -0.05 -19.68
N PHE A 170 -7.68 -0.60 -18.47
CA PHE A 170 -8.71 -1.39 -17.82
C PHE A 170 -9.16 -0.76 -16.51
N ARG A 171 -10.43 -0.98 -16.18
CA ARG A 171 -11.01 -0.75 -14.86
C ARG A 171 -11.03 -2.06 -14.10
N LEU A 172 -10.40 -2.08 -12.95
CA LEU A 172 -10.37 -3.21 -12.04
C LEU A 172 -11.57 -3.11 -11.11
N ARG A 173 -12.43 -4.12 -11.11
CA ARG A 173 -13.42 -4.35 -10.06
C ARG A 173 -12.86 -5.38 -9.10
N VAL A 174 -12.65 -4.98 -7.86
CA VAL A 174 -12.01 -5.82 -6.84
C VAL A 174 -13.03 -6.11 -5.75
N LYS A 175 -13.12 -7.35 -5.31
CA LYS A 175 -14.03 -7.76 -4.23
C LYS A 175 -13.31 -8.62 -3.20
N THR A 176 -13.72 -8.54 -1.95
CA THR A 176 -13.26 -9.47 -0.91
C THR A 176 -13.88 -10.84 -1.12
N ARG A 177 -13.12 -11.90 -0.89
CA ARG A 177 -13.65 -13.27 -0.97
C ARG A 177 -14.61 -13.61 0.18
N SER A 178 -14.45 -12.91 1.30
CA SER A 178 -15.23 -13.14 2.50
C SER A 178 -15.24 -11.87 3.34
N PRO A 179 -16.32 -11.61 4.10
CA PRO A 179 -16.35 -10.52 5.07
C PRO A 179 -15.21 -10.62 6.08
N LEU A 180 -14.70 -9.48 6.52
CA LEU A 180 -13.63 -9.42 7.50
C LEU A 180 -14.12 -9.94 8.86
N LYS A 181 -13.60 -11.09 9.27
CA LYS A 181 -13.88 -11.67 10.59
C LYS A 181 -12.90 -11.15 11.63
N GLU A 182 -13.34 -11.11 12.89
CA GLU A 182 -12.46 -10.78 14.00
C GLU A 182 -11.30 -11.78 14.09
N GLY A 183 -10.07 -11.26 14.19
CA GLY A 183 -8.86 -12.07 14.26
C GLY A 183 -8.35 -12.64 12.93
N ALA A 184 -9.05 -12.45 11.81
CA ALA A 184 -8.58 -12.91 10.50
C ALA A 184 -7.69 -11.86 9.80
N ALA A 185 -6.67 -12.33 9.06
CA ALA A 185 -5.95 -11.51 8.10
C ALA A 185 -6.91 -10.91 7.06
N PRO A 186 -6.98 -9.57 6.93
CA PRO A 186 -7.79 -8.93 5.90
C PRO A 186 -7.27 -9.23 4.49
N GLY A 187 -8.15 -9.26 3.51
CA GLY A 187 -7.75 -9.27 2.10
C GLY A 187 -6.90 -8.04 1.76
N GLY A 188 -5.90 -8.22 0.89
CA GLY A 188 -5.04 -7.13 0.44
C GLY A 188 -4.23 -7.52 -0.77
N ALA A 189 -3.96 -6.55 -1.63
CA ALA A 189 -3.16 -6.79 -2.83
C ALA A 189 -2.48 -5.51 -3.33
N ILE A 190 -1.38 -5.73 -4.05
CA ILE A 190 -0.77 -4.76 -4.94
C ILE A 190 -0.93 -5.24 -6.37
N VAL A 191 -1.36 -4.34 -7.26
CA VAL A 191 -1.43 -4.56 -8.70
C VAL A 191 -0.44 -3.64 -9.38
N VAL A 192 0.34 -4.18 -10.31
CA VAL A 192 1.34 -3.45 -11.10
C VAL A 192 1.08 -3.69 -12.57
N ALA A 193 0.84 -2.62 -13.33
CA ALA A 193 0.81 -2.69 -14.78
C ALA A 193 2.24 -2.94 -15.31
N LEU A 194 2.42 -4.03 -16.04
CA LEU A 194 3.69 -4.40 -16.67
C LEU A 194 3.81 -3.75 -18.04
N GLU A 195 2.76 -3.92 -18.84
CA GLU A 195 2.59 -3.39 -20.19
C GLU A 195 1.18 -2.80 -20.33
N LYS A 196 0.75 -2.48 -21.56
CA LYS A 196 -0.59 -1.95 -21.82
C LYS A 196 -1.71 -2.90 -21.32
N ASP A 197 -1.51 -4.20 -21.47
CA ASP A 197 -2.52 -5.23 -21.27
C ASP A 197 -2.05 -6.39 -20.37
N GLU A 198 -0.92 -6.21 -19.68
CA GLU A 198 -0.34 -7.19 -18.78
C GLU A 198 -0.17 -6.62 -17.37
N TYR A 199 -0.55 -7.41 -16.37
CA TYR A 199 -0.56 -7.01 -14.98
C TYR A 199 0.10 -8.10 -14.13
N LEU A 200 0.80 -7.65 -13.09
CA LEU A 200 1.23 -8.47 -11.98
C LEU A 200 0.36 -8.15 -10.77
N ILE A 201 -0.14 -9.18 -10.10
CA ILE A 201 -0.93 -9.04 -8.89
C ILE A 201 -0.28 -9.88 -7.80
N ALA A 202 0.03 -9.27 -6.66
CA ALA A 202 0.51 -9.97 -5.48
C ALA A 202 -0.41 -9.66 -4.29
N GLY A 203 -0.91 -10.68 -3.60
CA GLY A 203 -1.85 -10.47 -2.50
C GLY A 203 -2.59 -11.72 -2.07
N GLN A 204 -3.66 -11.52 -1.31
CA GLN A 204 -4.51 -12.57 -0.76
C GLN A 204 -5.94 -12.07 -0.52
N GLY A 205 -6.90 -12.99 -0.49
CA GLY A 205 -8.26 -12.76 -0.01
C GLY A 205 -9.13 -11.85 -0.90
N LEU A 206 -8.69 -11.61 -2.15
CA LEU A 206 -9.34 -10.69 -3.08
C LEU A 206 -9.62 -11.37 -4.43
N ASN A 207 -10.70 -10.96 -5.08
CA ASN A 207 -11.09 -11.33 -6.42
C ASN A 207 -11.03 -10.10 -7.34
N PHE A 208 -10.59 -10.28 -8.58
CA PHE A 208 -10.39 -9.22 -9.57
C PHE A 208 -11.12 -9.55 -10.86
N GLU A 209 -11.95 -8.61 -11.30
CA GLU A 209 -12.55 -8.56 -12.64
C GLU A 209 -12.01 -7.34 -13.38
N PHE A 210 -11.94 -7.43 -14.70
CA PHE A 210 -11.43 -6.35 -15.55
C PHE A 210 -12.53 -5.91 -16.51
N GLU A 211 -12.67 -4.60 -16.67
CA GLU A 211 -13.54 -3.98 -17.69
C GLU A 211 -12.68 -3.13 -18.62
N SER A 212 -12.97 -3.19 -19.91
CA SER A 212 -12.30 -2.33 -20.88
C SER A 212 -12.76 -0.88 -20.73
N LEU A 213 -11.81 0.06 -20.76
CA LEU A 213 -12.11 1.49 -20.86
C LEU A 213 -12.22 1.97 -22.32
N ASP A 214 -12.00 1.08 -23.29
CA ASP A 214 -12.15 1.37 -24.71
C ASP A 214 -13.62 1.17 -25.14
N ALA A 215 -14.29 2.27 -25.49
CA ALA A 215 -15.69 2.22 -25.93
C ALA A 215 -15.90 1.42 -27.23
N GLY A 216 -14.86 1.26 -28.07
CA GLY A 216 -14.91 0.44 -29.27
C GLY A 216 -14.69 -1.04 -29.03
N ARG A 217 -14.25 -1.41 -27.81
CA ARG A 217 -13.97 -2.78 -27.36
C ARG A 217 -14.44 -2.93 -25.92
N PRO A 218 -15.76 -2.91 -25.67
CA PRO A 218 -16.31 -2.72 -24.34
C PRO A 218 -16.13 -3.93 -23.43
N ASN A 219 -15.80 -5.11 -23.99
CA ASN A 219 -15.63 -6.32 -23.22
C ASN A 219 -14.15 -6.54 -22.89
N ALA A 220 -13.90 -7.26 -21.81
CA ALA A 220 -12.57 -7.70 -21.43
C ALA A 220 -12.62 -9.16 -20.96
N GLU A 221 -11.60 -9.94 -21.31
CA GLU A 221 -11.45 -11.32 -20.87
C GLU A 221 -9.97 -11.60 -20.53
N LEU A 222 -9.74 -12.53 -19.61
CA LEU A 222 -8.40 -13.01 -19.27
C LEU A 222 -7.90 -13.93 -20.39
N LEU A 223 -6.95 -13.44 -21.19
CA LEU A 223 -6.30 -14.26 -22.22
C LEU A 223 -5.46 -15.35 -21.57
N TRP A 224 -4.75 -15.00 -20.49
CA TRP A 224 -4.07 -15.97 -19.67
C TRP A 224 -3.76 -15.45 -18.26
N VAL A 225 -3.64 -16.38 -17.30
CA VAL A 225 -3.21 -16.11 -15.93
C VAL A 225 -2.18 -17.17 -15.51
N ASP A 226 -0.97 -16.74 -15.15
CA ASP A 226 0.07 -17.61 -14.60
C ASP A 226 0.27 -17.31 -13.12
N GLU A 227 0.06 -18.30 -12.27
CA GLU A 227 0.61 -18.32 -10.92
C GLU A 227 2.11 -18.57 -11.00
N GLY A 228 2.90 -17.88 -10.17
CA GLY A 228 4.34 -18.05 -10.15
C GLY A 228 5.00 -17.32 -9.00
N ASP A 229 6.31 -17.17 -9.11
CA ASP A 229 7.10 -16.50 -8.11
C ASP A 229 8.27 -15.77 -8.76
N PHE A 230 9.02 -15.02 -7.97
CA PHE A 230 10.28 -14.43 -8.38
C PHE A 230 11.43 -15.13 -7.67
N ARG A 231 12.54 -15.26 -8.40
CA ARG A 231 13.83 -15.65 -7.83
C ARG A 231 14.88 -14.70 -8.33
N ARG A 232 15.48 -13.91 -7.42
CA ARG A 232 16.53 -12.93 -7.77
C ARG A 232 16.04 -11.93 -8.82
N GLY A 233 14.79 -11.45 -8.68
CA GLY A 233 14.17 -10.50 -9.59
C GLY A 233 13.73 -11.06 -10.94
N GLN A 234 13.85 -12.37 -11.17
CA GLN A 234 13.37 -13.03 -12.39
C GLN A 234 12.08 -13.80 -12.13
N TRP A 235 11.10 -13.63 -13.02
CA TRP A 235 9.85 -14.37 -12.97
C TRP A 235 10.07 -15.86 -13.26
N ILE A 236 9.56 -16.71 -12.38
CA ILE A 236 9.52 -18.16 -12.51
C ILE A 236 8.04 -18.55 -12.59
N ALA A 237 7.58 -18.86 -13.81
CA ALA A 237 6.22 -19.33 -14.02
C ALA A 237 6.00 -20.67 -13.29
N GLY A 238 4.90 -20.76 -12.55
CA GLY A 238 4.40 -21.98 -11.95
C GLY A 238 3.34 -22.61 -12.85
N ARG A 239 2.07 -22.48 -12.46
CA ARG A 239 0.93 -23.08 -13.16
C ARG A 239 0.15 -22.02 -13.94
N ARG A 240 -0.32 -22.39 -15.12
CA ARG A 240 -1.36 -21.64 -15.84
C ARG A 240 -2.71 -21.92 -15.20
N LEU A 241 -3.40 -20.90 -14.74
CA LEU A 241 -4.79 -20.97 -14.27
C LEU A 241 -5.73 -20.81 -15.47
N ASN A 242 -6.76 -21.64 -15.53
CA ASN A 242 -7.78 -21.63 -16.59
C ASN A 242 -9.05 -22.33 -16.10
N GLY A 243 -10.14 -22.34 -16.87
CA GLY A 243 -11.37 -23.03 -16.47
C GLY A 243 -11.92 -22.49 -15.15
N ASP A 244 -12.25 -23.37 -14.21
CA ASP A 244 -12.85 -22.98 -12.93
C ASP A 244 -11.90 -22.08 -12.11
N GLU A 245 -10.58 -22.26 -12.25
CA GLU A 245 -9.56 -21.50 -11.53
C GLU A 245 -9.54 -20.00 -11.86
N ASN A 246 -10.09 -19.59 -13.01
CA ASN A 246 -10.24 -18.17 -13.39
C ASN A 246 -11.67 -17.82 -13.82
N GLY A 247 -12.66 -18.63 -13.40
CA GLY A 247 -14.06 -18.42 -13.73
C GLY A 247 -14.34 -18.45 -15.23
N HIS A 248 -13.65 -19.29 -15.99
CA HIS A 248 -13.67 -19.37 -17.45
C HIS A 248 -13.28 -18.04 -18.10
N GLY A 249 -12.17 -17.45 -17.64
CA GLY A 249 -11.61 -16.22 -18.19
C GLY A 249 -12.20 -14.91 -17.62
N GLN A 250 -13.08 -15.00 -16.62
CA GLN A 250 -13.83 -13.84 -16.11
C GLN A 250 -13.16 -13.13 -14.93
N TRP A 251 -12.45 -13.86 -14.07
CA TRP A 251 -11.88 -13.27 -12.86
C TRP A 251 -10.57 -13.93 -12.43
N ILE A 252 -9.80 -13.22 -11.62
CA ILE A 252 -8.64 -13.73 -10.90
C ILE A 252 -9.00 -13.80 -9.43
N ASN A 253 -8.78 -14.95 -8.78
CA ASN A 253 -9.10 -15.15 -7.38
C ASN A 253 -7.83 -15.46 -6.60
N LEU A 254 -7.52 -14.61 -5.62
CA LEU A 254 -6.40 -14.82 -4.71
C LEU A 254 -6.92 -15.46 -3.44
N ASP A 255 -6.48 -16.67 -3.14
CA ASP A 255 -6.80 -17.40 -1.92
C ASP A 255 -6.41 -16.63 -0.65
N ASN A 256 -6.72 -17.19 0.53
CA ASN A 256 -6.42 -16.55 1.81
C ASN A 256 -4.94 -16.69 2.23
N THR A 257 -4.06 -16.90 1.25
CA THR A 257 -2.61 -16.99 1.40
C THR A 257 -1.97 -16.15 0.31
N MET A 258 -0.80 -15.58 0.60
CA MET A 258 -0.05 -14.78 -0.37
C MET A 258 0.17 -15.56 -1.68
N GLN A 259 -0.29 -14.98 -2.79
CA GLN A 259 -0.08 -15.47 -4.14
C GLN A 259 0.47 -14.34 -5.02
N ILE A 260 1.25 -14.72 -6.04
CA ILE A 260 1.69 -13.82 -7.10
C ILE A 260 1.24 -14.40 -8.43
N VAL A 261 0.51 -13.60 -9.20
CA VAL A 261 0.06 -13.96 -10.54
C VAL A 261 0.49 -12.90 -11.55
N LYS A 262 0.79 -13.34 -12.77
CA LYS A 262 0.79 -12.48 -13.95
C LYS A 262 -0.44 -12.79 -14.78
N ALA A 263 -1.05 -11.77 -15.36
CA ALA A 263 -2.20 -11.93 -16.22
C ALA A 263 -2.10 -11.02 -17.44
N LYS A 264 -2.59 -11.52 -18.58
CA LYS A 264 -2.84 -10.72 -19.79
C LYS A 264 -4.33 -10.64 -20.05
N ILE A 265 -4.80 -9.43 -20.28
CA ILE A 265 -6.21 -9.12 -20.45
C ILE A 265 -6.42 -8.70 -21.91
N PHE A 266 -7.44 -9.22 -22.56
CA PHE A 266 -7.79 -8.88 -23.93
C PHE A 266 -9.08 -8.07 -23.97
N ALA A 267 -9.03 -6.86 -24.56
CA ALA A 267 -10.21 -6.06 -24.82
C ALA A 267 -10.75 -6.33 -26.24
N TYR A 268 -12.07 -6.52 -26.38
CA TYR A 268 -12.73 -6.80 -27.66
C TYR A 268 -14.14 -6.21 -27.78
#